data_AF-A0A9W2YYD0-F1
#
_entry.id   AF-A0A9W2YYD0-F1
#
_cell.length_a   1.000
_cell.length_b   1.000
_cell.length_c   1.000
_cell.angle_alpha   90.00
_cell.angle_beta   90.00
_cell.angle_gamma   90.00
#
_symmetry.space_group_name_H-M   'P 1'
#
loop_
_entity.id
_entity.type
_entity.pdbx_description
1 polymer ?
#
loop_
_entity_poly.entity_id
_entity_poly.type
_entity_poly.pdbx_seq_one_letter_code
_entity_poly.pdbx_strand_id
1 'polypeptide(L)'
;MSKETNLRYEQPHKPSKLFLEYTKNLQSNDSIRIQNIDHKKEDLKHVQEKWLEASDLKIKAKQHVAEKKGLEEEMKLVAKANMLVRKRALALRIEAEQLMYEQELAQMGKVFHKQRL
;
A
#
# COMPACT_ATOMS: atom_id res chain seq x y z
N MET A 1 -60.97 61.66 23.68
CA MET A 1 -60.11 60.95 22.70
C MET A 1 -60.90 59.73 22.22
N SER A 2 -61.34 59.73 20.95
CA SER A 2 -62.27 58.76 20.37
C SER A 2 -61.77 57.32 20.44
N LYS A 3 -62.62 56.40 20.88
CA LYS A 3 -62.34 54.95 20.98
C LYS A 3 -62.35 54.22 19.62
N GLU A 4 -62.64 54.89 18.51
CA GLU A 4 -62.85 54.25 17.21
C GLU A 4 -61.58 54.15 16.33
N THR A 5 -60.51 54.88 16.65
CA THR A 5 -59.32 54.96 15.80
C THR A 5 -58.20 53.95 16.10
N ASN A 6 -58.30 53.18 17.20
CA ASN A 6 -57.22 52.27 17.63
C ASN A 6 -57.28 50.85 17.03
N LEU A 7 -58.38 50.45 16.37
CA LEU A 7 -58.56 49.07 15.89
C LEU A 7 -57.98 48.80 14.49
N ARG A 8 -57.50 49.82 13.76
CA ARG A 8 -57.01 49.66 12.38
C ARG A 8 -55.69 48.89 12.25
N TYR A 9 -54.89 48.87 13.31
CA TYR A 9 -53.57 48.22 13.31
C TYR A 9 -53.55 46.89 14.07
N GLU A 10 -54.68 46.45 14.64
CA GLU A 10 -54.77 45.20 15.41
C GLU A 10 -55.34 44.02 14.61
N GLN A 11 -55.59 44.17 13.31
CA GLN A 11 -55.99 43.04 12.48
C GLN A 11 -54.76 42.22 12.06
N PRO A 12 -54.84 40.87 12.08
CA PRO A 12 -53.79 40.04 11.52
C PRO A 12 -53.67 40.35 10.02
N HIS A 13 -52.64 41.11 9.64
CA HIS A 13 -52.35 41.41 8.24
C HIS A 13 -52.02 40.09 7.53
N LYS A 14 -52.90 39.69 6.60
CA LYS A 14 -52.60 38.57 5.70
C LYS A 14 -51.46 39.01 4.78
N PRO A 15 -50.34 38.27 4.73
CA PRO A 15 -49.23 38.62 3.86
C PRO A 15 -49.69 38.68 2.40
N SER A 16 -49.15 39.65 1.65
CA SER A 16 -49.45 39.76 0.22
C SER A 16 -48.94 38.52 -0.53
N LYS A 17 -49.58 38.17 -1.66
CA LYS A 17 -49.13 37.05 -2.50
C LYS A 17 -47.67 37.19 -2.94
N LEU A 18 -47.27 38.41 -3.27
CA LEU A 18 -45.87 38.76 -3.61
C LEU A 18 -44.90 38.48 -2.46
N PHE A 19 -45.29 38.78 -1.22
CA PHE A 19 -44.47 38.48 -0.04
C PHE A 19 -44.32 36.98 0.18
N LEU A 20 -45.40 36.20 0.00
CA LEU A 20 -45.36 34.74 0.10
C LEU A 20 -44.50 34.09 -0.99
N GLU A 21 -44.55 34.59 -2.22
CA GLU A 21 -43.68 34.10 -3.30
C GLU A 21 -42.22 34.48 -3.05
N TYR A 22 -41.96 35.69 -2.57
CA TYR A 22 -40.62 36.14 -2.23
C TYR A 22 -39.99 35.27 -1.14
N THR A 23 -40.70 35.00 -0.03
CA THR A 23 -40.18 34.15 1.04
C THR A 23 -39.95 32.71 0.59
N LYS A 24 -40.85 32.16 -0.25
CA LYS A 24 -40.68 30.83 -0.84
C LYS A 24 -39.45 30.75 -1.74
N ASN A 25 -39.21 31.76 -2.57
CA ASN A 25 -38.02 31.83 -3.43
C ASN A 25 -36.74 31.98 -2.60
N LEU A 26 -36.78 32.75 -1.50
CA LEU A 26 -35.65 32.91 -0.61
C LEU A 26 -35.26 31.59 0.05
N GLN A 27 -36.25 30.86 0.59
CA GLN A 27 -36.04 29.53 1.18
C GLN A 27 -35.51 28.53 0.16
N SER A 28 -36.04 28.56 -1.07
CA SER A 28 -35.54 27.71 -2.17
C SER A 28 -34.08 28.02 -2.49
N ASN A 29 -33.72 29.30 -2.61
CA ASN A 29 -32.36 29.72 -2.91
C ASN A 29 -31.38 29.33 -1.79
N ASP A 30 -31.77 29.47 -0.53
CA ASP A 30 -30.97 29.04 0.61
C ASP A 30 -30.75 27.53 0.60
N SER A 31 -31.79 26.75 0.29
CA SER A 31 -31.67 25.28 0.19
C SER A 31 -30.73 24.84 -0.93
N ILE A 32 -30.82 25.48 -2.11
CA ILE A 32 -29.94 25.21 -3.26
C ILE A 32 -28.49 25.59 -2.91
N ARG A 33 -28.28 26.71 -2.20
CA ARG A 33 -26.96 27.13 -1.76
C ARG A 33 -26.34 26.14 -0.79
N ILE A 34 -27.11 25.63 0.17
CA ILE A 34 -26.65 24.62 1.13
C ILE A 34 -26.29 23.32 0.39
N GLN A 35 -27.17 22.83 -0.49
CA GLN A 35 -26.91 21.63 -1.31
C GLN A 35 -25.64 21.78 -2.15
N ASN A 36 -25.42 22.93 -2.78
CA ASN A 36 -24.21 23.19 -3.56
C ASN A 36 -22.93 23.21 -2.69
N ILE A 37 -23.03 23.66 -1.44
CA ILE A 37 -21.90 23.63 -0.50
C ILE A 37 -21.59 22.18 -0.10
N ASP A 38 -22.62 21.38 0.18
CA ASP A 38 -22.46 19.99 0.60
C ASP A 38 -21.92 19.12 -0.55
N HIS A 39 -22.43 19.28 -1.77
CA HIS A 39 -21.87 18.60 -2.95
C HIS A 39 -20.40 18.94 -3.19
N LYS A 40 -20.00 20.21 -3.04
CA LYS A 40 -18.59 20.59 -3.15
C LYS A 40 -17.71 19.93 -2.10
N LYS A 41 -18.22 19.72 -0.88
CA LYS A 41 -17.48 19.00 0.17
C LYS A 41 -17.35 17.52 -0.15
N GLU A 42 -18.41 16.89 -0.69
CA GLU A 42 -18.38 15.51 -1.15
C GLU A 42 -17.37 15.31 -2.29
N ASP A 43 -17.35 16.21 -3.27
CA ASP A 43 -16.38 16.18 -4.38
C ASP A 43 -14.93 16.28 -3.87
N LEU A 44 -14.66 17.21 -2.94
CA LEU A 44 -13.34 17.35 -2.31
C LEU A 44 -12.93 16.10 -1.56
N LYS A 45 -13.86 15.47 -0.82
CA LYS A 45 -13.62 14.22 -0.10
C LYS A 45 -13.27 13.09 -1.06
N HIS A 46 -14.02 12.94 -2.15
CA HIS A 46 -13.76 11.93 -3.17
C HIS A 46 -12.40 12.12 -3.87
N VAL A 47 -12.01 13.37 -4.15
CA VAL A 47 -10.67 13.65 -4.71
C VAL A 47 -9.57 13.25 -3.72
N GLN A 48 -9.76 13.56 -2.43
CA GLN A 48 -8.81 13.18 -1.39
C GLN A 48 -8.70 11.67 -1.21
N GLU A 49 -9.83 10.94 -1.22
CA GLU A 49 -9.87 9.47 -1.17
C GLU A 49 -9.10 8.85 -2.34
N LYS A 50 -9.38 9.29 -3.58
CA LYS A 50 -8.65 8.81 -4.76
C LYS A 50 -7.16 9.09 -4.70
N TRP A 51 -6.76 10.25 -4.16
CA TRP A 51 -5.36 10.59 -3.99
C TRP A 51 -4.67 9.70 -2.95
N LEU A 52 -5.34 9.42 -1.83
CA LEU A 52 -4.84 8.51 -0.80
C LEU A 52 -4.68 7.09 -1.35
N GLU A 53 -5.68 6.56 -2.05
CA GLU A 53 -5.60 5.24 -2.69
C GLU A 53 -4.42 5.15 -3.67
N ALA A 54 -4.23 6.19 -4.51
CA ALA A 54 -3.11 6.23 -5.44
C ALA A 54 -1.75 6.32 -4.73
N SER A 55 -1.67 7.04 -3.60
CA SER A 55 -0.47 7.10 -2.77
C SER A 55 -0.16 5.75 -2.13
N ASP A 56 -1.16 5.09 -1.56
CA ASP A 56 -1.03 3.78 -0.93
C ASP A 56 -0.57 2.72 -1.92
N LEU A 57 -1.08 2.74 -3.16
CA LEU A 57 -0.62 1.86 -4.24
C LEU A 57 0.87 2.06 -4.53
N LYS A 58 1.36 3.31 -4.56
CA LYS A 58 2.80 3.59 -4.76
C LYS A 58 3.65 3.10 -3.59
N ILE A 59 3.17 3.24 -2.35
CA ILE A 59 3.88 2.76 -1.16
C ILE A 59 3.98 1.23 -1.20
N LYS A 60 2.86 0.54 -1.44
CA LYS A 60 2.81 -0.92 -1.56
C LYS A 60 3.71 -1.43 -2.69
N ALA A 61 3.72 -0.77 -3.85
CA ALA A 61 4.60 -1.14 -4.95
C ALA A 61 6.09 -1.01 -4.57
N LYS A 62 6.48 0.06 -3.85
CA LYS A 62 7.86 0.21 -3.35
C LYS A 62 8.23 -0.89 -2.34
N GLN A 63 7.32 -1.23 -1.43
CA GLN A 63 7.50 -2.33 -0.47
C GLN A 63 7.74 -3.65 -1.19
N HIS A 64 6.90 -4.01 -2.16
CA HIS A 64 7.08 -5.23 -2.94
C HIS A 64 8.40 -5.29 -3.71
N VAL A 65 8.86 -4.17 -4.28
CA VAL A 65 10.17 -4.13 -4.95
C VAL A 65 11.32 -4.35 -3.96
N ALA A 66 11.22 -3.80 -2.75
CA ALA A 66 12.21 -3.99 -1.71
C ALA A 66 12.23 -5.45 -1.21
N GLU A 67 11.06 -6.03 -0.94
CA GLU A 67 10.91 -7.44 -0.56
C GLU A 67 11.49 -8.38 -1.62
N LYS A 68 11.17 -8.15 -2.89
CA LYS A 68 11.69 -8.95 -4.00
C LYS A 68 13.22 -8.93 -4.05
N LYS A 69 13.84 -7.74 -3.87
CA LYS A 69 15.30 -7.62 -3.82
C LYS A 69 15.91 -8.38 -2.63
N GLY A 70 15.29 -8.29 -1.45
CA GLY A 70 15.71 -9.07 -0.28
C GLY A 70 15.67 -10.58 -0.54
N LEU A 71 14.56 -11.07 -1.11
CA LEU A 71 14.42 -12.48 -1.49
C LEU A 71 15.47 -12.92 -2.52
N GLU A 72 15.80 -12.09 -3.51
CA GLU A 72 16.86 -12.39 -4.48
C GLU A 72 18.23 -12.55 -3.82
N GLU A 73 18.55 -11.76 -2.80
CA GLU A 73 19.79 -11.87 -2.04
C GLU A 73 19.82 -13.15 -1.18
N GLU A 74 18.72 -13.46 -0.50
CA GLU A 74 18.59 -14.71 0.26
C GLU A 74 18.76 -15.95 -0.64
N MET A 75 18.14 -15.94 -1.82
CA MET A 75 18.29 -17.03 -2.80
C MET A 75 19.75 -17.20 -3.24
N LYS A 76 20.50 -16.11 -3.44
CA LYS A 76 21.93 -16.18 -3.79
C LYS A 76 22.75 -16.81 -2.67
N LEU A 77 22.46 -16.46 -1.41
CA LEU A 77 23.15 -17.05 -0.26
C LEU A 77 22.86 -18.55 -0.13
N VAL A 78 21.60 -18.96 -0.31
CA VAL A 78 21.20 -20.37 -0.31
C VAL A 78 21.89 -21.14 -1.44
N ALA A 79 21.94 -20.58 -2.65
CA ALA A 79 22.64 -21.21 -3.77
C ALA A 79 24.15 -21.38 -3.49
N LYS A 80 24.79 -20.38 -2.89
CA LYS A 80 26.21 -20.45 -2.48
C LYS A 80 26.43 -21.51 -1.41
N ALA A 81 25.56 -21.58 -0.40
CA ALA A 81 25.62 -22.59 0.66
C ALA A 81 25.47 -24.00 0.09
N ASN A 82 24.50 -24.23 -0.80
CA ASN A 82 24.30 -25.52 -1.47
C ASN A 82 25.54 -25.95 -2.25
N MET A 83 26.16 -25.03 -3.00
CA MET A 83 27.41 -25.32 -3.70
C MET A 83 28.56 -25.67 -2.75
N LEU A 84 28.69 -24.99 -1.61
CA LEU A 84 29.71 -25.32 -0.61
C LEU A 84 29.50 -26.71 0.00
N VAL A 85 28.25 -27.07 0.30
CA VAL A 85 27.91 -28.41 0.80
C VAL A 85 28.29 -29.48 -0.22
N ARG A 86 27.94 -29.28 -1.50
CA ARG A 86 28.29 -30.21 -2.59
C ARG A 86 29.80 -30.34 -2.76
N LYS A 87 30.54 -29.22 -2.73
CA LYS A 87 32.01 -29.23 -2.80
C LYS A 87 32.61 -30.01 -1.64
N ARG A 88 32.09 -29.83 -0.41
CA ARG A 88 32.58 -30.56 0.76
C ARG A 88 32.29 -32.05 0.66
N ALA A 89 31.09 -32.43 0.23
CA ALA A 89 30.73 -33.83 0.02
C ALA A 89 31.62 -34.49 -1.05
N LEU A 90 31.90 -33.79 -2.15
CA LEU A 90 32.79 -34.27 -3.20
C LEU A 90 34.23 -34.44 -2.68
N ALA A 91 34.74 -33.47 -1.91
CA ALA A 91 36.08 -33.54 -1.33
C ALA A 91 36.23 -34.76 -0.40
N LEU A 92 35.24 -35.00 0.48
CA LEU A 92 35.24 -36.19 1.35
C LEU A 92 35.23 -37.50 0.56
N ARG A 93 34.49 -37.55 -0.56
CA ARG A 93 34.47 -38.72 -1.43
C ARG A 93 35.81 -38.95 -2.12
N ILE A 94 36.43 -37.89 -2.64
CA ILE A 94 37.76 -37.97 -3.27
C ILE A 94 38.81 -38.40 -2.25
N GLU A 95 38.78 -37.86 -1.03
CA GLU A 95 39.68 -38.26 0.06
C GLU A 95 39.53 -39.76 0.39
N ALA A 96 38.30 -40.27 0.46
CA ALA A 96 38.03 -41.68 0.70
C ALA A 96 38.53 -42.57 -0.46
N GLU A 97 38.29 -42.18 -1.71
CA GLU A 97 38.77 -42.88 -2.90
C GLU A 97 40.31 -42.86 -2.97
N GLN A 98 40.96 -41.74 -2.66
CA GLN A 98 42.42 -41.63 -2.61
C GLN A 98 43.02 -42.57 -1.57
N LEU A 99 42.45 -42.63 -0.37
CA LEU A 99 42.90 -43.55 0.68
C LEU A 99 42.78 -45.01 0.25
N MET A 100 41.68 -45.38 -0.40
CA MET A 100 41.48 -46.74 -0.94
C MET A 100 42.55 -47.08 -1.99
N TYR A 101 42.77 -46.19 -2.97
CA TYR A 101 43.77 -46.41 -4.00
C TYR A 101 45.21 -46.40 -3.45
N GLU A 102 45.51 -45.57 -2.44
CA GLU A 102 46.82 -45.59 -1.76
C GLU A 102 47.07 -46.97 -1.12
N GLN A 103 46.07 -47.58 -0.50
CA GLN A 103 46.18 -48.93 0.08
C GLN A 103 46.40 -50.00 -1.00
N GLU A 104 45.67 -49.93 -2.12
CA GLU A 104 45.84 -50.86 -3.25
C GLU A 104 47.23 -50.75 -3.89
N LEU A 105 47.74 -49.53 -4.07
CA LEU A 105 49.08 -49.32 -4.61
C LEU A 105 50.17 -49.80 -3.65
N ALA A 106 49.99 -49.60 -2.35
CA ALA A 106 50.93 -50.06 -1.33
C ALA A 106 51.10 -51.59 -1.36
N GLN A 107 50.02 -52.34 -1.61
CA GLN A 107 50.09 -53.79 -1.80
C GLN A 107 50.96 -54.19 -3.01
N MET A 108 51.01 -53.34 -4.04
CA MET A 108 51.87 -53.53 -5.21
C MET A 108 53.27 -52.93 -5.04
N GLY A 109 53.62 -52.39 -3.85
CA GLY A 109 54.88 -51.71 -3.60
C GLY A 109 55.04 -50.36 -4.32
N LYS A 110 53.94 -49.79 -4.82
CA LYS A 110 53.90 -48.51 -5.53
C LYS A 110 53.27 -47.43 -4.64
N VAL A 111 53.52 -46.16 -4.96
CA VAL A 111 52.95 -45.02 -4.23
C VAL A 111 52.59 -43.92 -5.21
N PHE A 112 51.54 -43.14 -4.92
CA PHE A 112 51.23 -41.93 -5.68
C PHE A 112 52.34 -40.89 -5.54
N HIS A 113 52.53 -40.11 -6.60
CA HIS A 113 53.40 -38.95 -6.57
C HIS A 113 52.80 -37.87 -5.66
N LYS A 114 53.55 -37.47 -4.62
CA LYS A 114 53.18 -36.36 -3.73
C LYS A 114 53.97 -35.12 -4.12
N GLN A 115 53.26 -34.08 -4.55
CA GLN A 115 53.87 -32.78 -4.80
C GLN A 115 54.35 -32.21 -3.46
N ARG A 116 55.65 -31.95 -3.33
CA ARG A 116 56.19 -31.29 -2.12
C ARG A 116 55.89 -29.79 -2.23
N LEU A 117 55.35 -29.22 -1.15
CA LEU A 117 55.16 -27.79 -0.98
C LEU A 117 56.53 -27.08 -0.88
#